data_AF-A0A5R8Y4G3-F1
#
_entry.id   AF-A0A5R8Y4G3-F1
#
_cell.length_a   1.000
_cell.length_b   1.000
_cell.length_c   1.000
_cell.angle_alpha   90.00
_cell.angle_beta   90.00
_cell.angle_gamma   90.00
#
_symmetry.space_group_name_H-M   'P 1'
#
loop_
_entity.id
_entity.type
_entity.pdbx_description
1 polymer ?
#
loop_
_entity_poly.entity_id
_entity_poly.type
_entity_poly.pdbx_seq_one_letter_code
_entity_poly.pdbx_strand_id
1 'polypeptide(L)'
;MTYKELIKELCDVIKESEVNSVSIYENLEELNLKIENFDIPAHDKNKIQDNISNSLGLLQHQDLHRQKIERVVNYVCEKNNIDSSEYNISNSAKTISSEDCNEFMSQDELDALIKSMNS
;
A
#
# COMPACT_ATOMS: atom_id res chain seq x y z
N MET A 1 16.00 1.62 -19.60
CA MET A 1 15.04 0.69 -18.98
C MET A 1 13.85 0.54 -19.92
N THR A 2 13.47 -0.68 -20.26
CA THR A 2 12.27 -0.95 -21.05
C THR A 2 11.01 -0.87 -20.18
N TYR A 3 9.84 -0.67 -20.78
CA TYR A 3 8.57 -0.71 -20.03
C TYR A 3 8.37 -2.01 -19.26
N LYS A 4 8.85 -3.14 -19.81
CA LYS A 4 8.78 -4.45 -19.13
C LYS A 4 9.68 -4.51 -17.89
N GLU A 5 10.89 -3.97 -17.97
CA GLU A 5 11.81 -3.89 -16.81
C GLU A 5 11.23 -2.98 -15.72
N LEU A 6 10.68 -1.82 -16.10
CA LEU A 6 10.01 -0.90 -15.18
C LEU A 6 8.82 -1.55 -14.48
N ILE A 7 7.94 -2.20 -15.24
CA ILE A 7 6.78 -2.90 -14.68
C ILE A 7 7.24 -3.96 -13.69
N LYS A 8 8.24 -4.77 -14.05
CA LYS A 8 8.78 -5.79 -13.16
C LYS A 8 9.28 -5.20 -11.83
N GLU A 9 10.10 -4.15 -11.88
CA GLU A 9 10.59 -3.49 -10.67
C GLU A 9 9.45 -2.96 -9.80
N LEU A 10 8.44 -2.33 -10.40
CA LEU A 10 7.25 -1.86 -9.67
C LEU A 10 6.47 -3.02 -9.02
N CYS A 11 6.33 -4.14 -9.72
CA CYS A 11 5.67 -5.33 -9.18
C CYS A 11 6.43 -5.93 -7.99
N ASP A 12 7.76 -5.99 -8.09
CA ASP A 12 8.61 -6.49 -7.01
C ASP A 12 8.48 -5.58 -5.77
N VAL A 13 8.51 -4.26 -5.96
CA VAL A 13 8.29 -3.28 -4.88
C VAL A 13 6.89 -3.41 -4.26
N ILE A 14 5.83 -3.59 -5.06
CA ILE A 14 4.46 -3.79 -4.55
C ILE A 14 4.40 -5.02 -3.64
N LYS A 15 4.95 -6.15 -4.10
CA LYS A 15 4.94 -7.42 -3.35
C LYS A 15 5.75 -7.34 -2.07
N GLU A 16 6.97 -6.78 -2.15
CA GLU A 16 7.79 -6.59 -0.96
C GLU A 16 7.12 -5.65 0.05
N SER A 17 6.48 -4.58 -0.43
CA SER A 17 5.74 -3.65 0.42
C SER A 17 4.56 -4.32 1.13
N GLU A 18 3.86 -5.23 0.46
CA GLU A 18 2.77 -6.02 1.07
C GLU A 18 3.30 -6.93 2.18
N VAL A 19 4.36 -7.70 1.90
CA VAL A 19 5.00 -8.58 2.89
C VAL A 19 5.47 -7.80 4.12
N ASN A 20 6.14 -6.67 3.89
CA ASN A 20 6.61 -5.81 4.97
C ASN A 20 5.45 -5.22 5.77
N SER A 21 4.36 -4.83 5.11
CA SER A 21 3.19 -4.26 5.78
C SER A 21 2.51 -5.28 6.70
N VAL A 22 2.37 -6.52 6.25
CA VAL A 22 1.84 -7.62 7.08
C VAL A 22 2.74 -7.85 8.30
N SER A 23 4.06 -7.92 8.11
CA SER A 23 5.00 -8.10 9.23
C SER A 23 4.94 -6.94 10.23
N ILE A 24 4.85 -5.69 9.76
CA ILE A 24 4.69 -4.52 10.64
C ILE A 24 3.39 -4.61 11.43
N TYR A 25 2.28 -4.96 10.77
CA TYR A 25 0.98 -5.15 11.43
C TYR A 25 1.06 -6.19 12.55
N GLU A 26 1.60 -7.38 12.25
CA GLU A 26 1.73 -8.48 13.22
C GLU A 26 2.60 -8.06 14.41
N ASN A 27 3.72 -7.38 14.18
CA ASN A 27 4.58 -6.87 15.25
C ASN A 27 3.87 -5.84 16.14
N LEU A 28 3.10 -4.92 15.54
CA LEU A 28 2.35 -3.89 16.28
C LEU A 28 1.23 -4.50 17.12
N GLU A 29 0.50 -5.49 16.58
CA GLU A 29 -0.50 -6.26 17.33
C GLU A 29 0.13 -7.04 18.47
N GLU A 30 1.25 -7.73 18.23
CA GLU A 30 1.94 -8.47 19.29
C GLU A 30 2.42 -7.54 20.40
N LEU A 31 2.96 -6.36 20.06
CA LEU A 31 3.34 -5.34 21.03
C LEU A 31 2.13 -4.83 21.83
N ASN A 32 0.99 -4.59 21.17
CA ASN A 32 -0.24 -4.15 21.82
C ASN A 32 -0.80 -5.19 22.80
N LEU A 33 -0.63 -6.48 22.50
CA LEU A 33 -1.00 -7.56 23.42
C LEU A 33 -0.01 -7.69 24.58
N LYS A 34 1.30 -7.56 24.31
CA LYS A 34 2.35 -7.70 25.33
C LYS A 34 2.35 -6.56 26.32
N ILE A 35 2.09 -5.33 25.87
CA ILE A 35 2.16 -4.16 26.74
C ILE A 35 1.17 -4.23 27.90
N GLU A 36 0.05 -4.92 27.71
CA GLU A 36 -0.93 -5.10 28.77
C GLU A 36 -0.34 -5.80 30.01
N ASN A 37 0.67 -6.64 29.81
CA ASN A 37 1.32 -7.42 30.86
C ASN A 37 2.54 -6.73 31.48
N PHE A 38 2.93 -5.55 31.00
CA PHE A 38 4.08 -4.82 31.56
C PHE A 38 3.68 -4.02 32.80
N ASP A 39 4.53 -4.09 33.82
CA ASP A 39 4.41 -3.30 35.06
C ASP A 39 4.94 -1.89 34.83
N ILE A 40 4.17 -1.08 34.09
CA ILE A 40 4.45 0.31 33.79
C ILE A 40 3.24 1.19 34.17
N PRO A 41 3.45 2.48 34.49
CA PRO A 41 2.36 3.39 34.77
C PRO A 41 1.31 3.42 33.64
N ALA A 42 0.03 3.38 34.00
CA ALA A 42 -1.08 3.35 33.04
C ALA A 42 -1.02 4.48 32.00
N HIS A 43 -0.59 5.67 32.41
CA HIS A 43 -0.46 6.80 31.49
C HIS A 43 0.62 6.60 30.41
N ASP A 44 1.67 5.83 30.68
CA ASP A 44 2.71 5.50 29.70
C ASP A 44 2.25 4.36 28.80
N LYS A 45 1.54 3.37 29.35
CA LYS A 45 0.88 2.32 28.57
C LYS A 45 -0.05 2.93 27.52
N ASN A 46 -0.95 3.84 27.93
CA ASN A 46 -1.88 4.51 27.03
C ASN A 46 -1.15 5.27 25.92
N LYS A 47 -0.09 6.02 26.23
CA LYS A 47 0.71 6.73 25.21
C LYS A 47 1.32 5.78 24.18
N ILE A 48 1.79 4.61 24.63
CA ILE A 48 2.35 3.61 23.71
C ILE A 48 1.24 3.01 22.84
N GLN A 49 0.07 2.70 23.41
CA GLN A 49 -1.09 2.22 22.65
C GLN A 49 -1.62 3.25 21.65
N ASP A 50 -1.61 4.54 22.01
CA ASP A 50 -1.93 5.64 21.09
C ASP A 50 -0.94 5.69 19.92
N ASN A 51 0.37 5.54 20.20
CA ASN A 51 1.39 5.47 19.16
C ASN A 51 1.22 4.25 18.25
N ILE A 52 0.92 3.07 18.81
CA ILE A 52 0.61 1.86 18.03
C ILE A 52 -0.58 2.11 17.12
N SER A 53 -1.66 2.68 17.65
CA SER A 53 -2.88 3.00 16.90
C SER A 53 -2.60 3.98 15.76
N ASN A 54 -1.80 5.02 16.03
CA ASN A 54 -1.37 5.97 15.00
C ASN A 54 -0.50 5.29 13.92
N SER A 55 0.42 4.40 14.30
CA SER A 55 1.22 3.64 13.34
C SER A 55 0.38 2.70 12.48
N LEU A 56 -0.63 2.04 13.05
CA LEU A 56 -1.58 1.21 12.30
C LEU A 56 -2.39 2.05 11.30
N GLY A 57 -2.82 3.26 11.69
CA GLY A 57 -3.48 4.19 10.77
C GLY A 57 -2.57 4.61 9.60
N LEU A 58 -1.31 4.94 9.87
CA LEU A 58 -0.34 5.26 8.82
C LEU A 58 -0.07 4.06 7.90
N LEU A 59 0.00 2.85 8.45
CA LEU A 59 0.17 1.62 7.67
C LEU A 59 -1.01 1.39 6.71
N GLN A 60 -2.24 1.66 7.15
CA GLN A 60 -3.42 1.61 6.28
C GLN A 60 -3.33 2.63 5.13
N HIS A 61 -2.93 3.86 5.42
CA HIS A 61 -2.70 4.87 4.38
C HIS A 61 -1.61 4.44 3.39
N GLN A 62 -0.55 3.78 3.87
CA GLN A 62 0.50 3.24 3.00
C GLN A 62 -0.01 2.12 2.09
N ASP A 63 -0.87 1.23 2.58
CA ASP A 63 -1.50 0.21 1.73
C ASP A 63 -2.38 0.83 0.64
N LEU A 64 -3.11 1.92 0.92
CA LEU A 64 -3.84 2.67 -0.11
C LEU A 64 -2.91 3.20 -1.20
N HIS A 65 -1.70 3.66 -0.85
CA HIS A 65 -0.70 4.07 -1.83
C HIS A 65 -0.17 2.88 -2.65
N ARG A 66 0.11 1.74 -2.01
CA ARG A 66 0.50 0.51 -2.70
C ARG A 66 -0.56 0.09 -3.72
N GLN A 67 -1.84 0.11 -3.35
CA GLN A 67 -2.97 -0.17 -4.26
C GLN A 67 -3.05 0.84 -5.43
N LYS A 68 -2.76 2.13 -5.20
CA LYS A 68 -2.71 3.13 -6.27
C LYS A 68 -1.60 2.81 -7.28
N ILE A 69 -0.41 2.43 -6.82
CA ILE A 69 0.70 2.01 -7.69
C ILE A 69 0.30 0.76 -8.48
N GLU A 70 -0.35 -0.21 -7.83
CA GLU A 70 -0.89 -1.41 -8.49
C GLU A 70 -1.84 -1.06 -9.65
N ARG A 71 -2.73 -0.08 -9.46
CA ARG A 71 -3.61 0.43 -10.53
C ARG A 71 -2.84 1.09 -11.67
N VAL A 72 -1.79 1.86 -11.35
CA VAL A 72 -0.92 2.48 -12.36
C VAL A 72 -0.23 1.40 -13.20
N VAL A 73 0.32 0.36 -12.57
CA VAL A 73 0.95 -0.75 -13.27
C VAL A 73 -0.03 -1.45 -14.21
N ASN A 74 -1.24 -1.75 -13.74
CA ASN A 74 -2.29 -2.36 -14.57
C ASN A 74 -2.65 -1.48 -15.78
N TYR A 75 -2.81 -0.16 -15.59
CA TYR A 75 -3.08 0.78 -16.66
C TYR A 75 -1.96 0.82 -17.71
N VAL A 76 -0.70 0.86 -17.26
CA VAL A 76 0.46 0.88 -18.16
C VAL A 76 0.55 -0.42 -18.94
N CYS A 77 0.27 -1.57 -18.32
CA CYS A 77 0.22 -2.86 -19.01
C CYS A 77 -0.84 -2.86 -20.12
N GLU A 78 -2.07 -2.41 -19.82
CA GLU A 78 -3.18 -2.34 -20.77
C GLU A 78 -2.84 -1.44 -21.97
N LYS A 79 -2.33 -0.23 -21.73
CA LYS A 79 -2.01 0.72 -22.80
C LYS A 79 -0.88 0.29 -23.71
N ASN A 80 0.03 -0.53 -23.21
CA ASN A 80 1.21 -0.98 -23.95
C ASN A 80 1.07 -2.42 -24.47
N ASN A 81 -0.11 -3.03 -24.37
CA ASN A 81 -0.36 -4.44 -24.74
C ASN A 81 0.64 -5.41 -24.08
N ILE A 82 0.97 -5.15 -22.81
CA ILE A 82 1.83 -6.02 -22.00
C ILE A 82 0.92 -6.96 -21.22
N ASP A 83 1.23 -8.25 -21.27
CA ASP A 83 0.52 -9.26 -20.49
C ASP A 83 0.82 -9.08 -19.00
N SER A 84 -0.21 -8.70 -18.23
CA SER A 84 -0.11 -8.48 -16.78
C SER A 84 -0.14 -9.79 -15.98
N SER A 85 -0.56 -10.91 -16.61
CA SER A 85 -0.70 -12.21 -15.93
C SER A 85 0.65 -12.75 -15.42
N GLU A 86 1.75 -12.39 -16.09
CA GLU A 86 3.12 -12.74 -15.70
C GLU A 86 3.54 -12.13 -14.36
N TYR A 87 2.89 -11.05 -13.93
CA TYR A 87 3.26 -10.33 -12.71
C TYR A 87 2.41 -10.72 -11.50
N ASN A 88 1.38 -11.54 -11.69
CA ASN A 88 0.48 -12.03 -10.64
C ASN A 88 -0.11 -10.89 -9.79
N ILE A 89 -0.33 -9.74 -10.42
CA ILE A 89 -1.01 -8.58 -9.83
C ILE A 89 -2.51 -8.86 -9.92
N SER A 90 -3.25 -8.62 -8.84
CA SER A 90 -4.70 -8.87 -8.84
C SER A 90 -5.36 -8.03 -9.95
N ASN A 91 -6.12 -8.70 -10.83
CA ASN A 91 -6.99 -8.02 -11.78
C ASN A 91 -8.02 -7.23 -10.98
N SER A 92 -7.77 -5.93 -10.82
CA SER A 92 -8.60 -4.97 -10.10
C SER A 92 -8.77 -5.21 -8.60
N ALA A 93 -8.58 -4.12 -7.86
CA ALA A 93 -9.49 -3.71 -6.80
C ALA A 93 -10.69 -4.65 -6.60
N LYS A 94 -10.72 -5.39 -5.50
CA LYS A 94 -12.01 -5.63 -4.86
C LYS A 94 -12.50 -4.26 -4.42
N THR A 95 -13.32 -3.65 -5.28
CA THR A 95 -14.07 -2.45 -4.99
C THR A 95 -14.97 -2.74 -3.79
N ILE A 96 -14.50 -2.40 -2.59
CA ILE A 96 -15.39 -2.26 -1.43
C ILE A 96 -16.03 -0.89 -1.61
N SER A 97 -17.24 -0.90 -2.17
CA SER A 97 -18.16 0.24 -2.36
C SER A 97 -17.62 1.43 -3.15
N SER A 98 -18.03 1.49 -4.43
CA SER A 98 -17.88 2.64 -5.34
C SER A 98 -18.66 3.90 -4.93
N GLU A 99 -19.22 3.96 -3.72
CA GLU A 99 -20.26 4.95 -3.37
C GLU A 99 -19.74 6.11 -2.50
N ASP A 100 -18.58 6.00 -1.83
CA ASP A 100 -18.16 7.00 -0.82
C ASP A 100 -16.71 7.55 -0.94
N CYS A 101 -15.96 7.29 -2.00
CA CYS A 101 -14.57 7.78 -2.10
C CYS A 101 -14.42 8.94 -3.08
N ASN A 102 -14.51 10.18 -2.59
CA ASN A 102 -13.96 11.37 -3.25
C ASN A 102 -12.41 11.37 -3.33
N GLU A 103 -11.75 10.24 -3.02
CA GLU A 103 -10.29 10.04 -3.04
C GLU A 103 -9.79 9.23 -4.28
N PHE A 104 -10.63 9.07 -5.30
CA PHE A 104 -10.15 8.59 -6.59
C PHE A 104 -9.26 9.67 -7.21
N MET A 105 -7.99 9.33 -7.44
CA MET A 105 -7.09 10.20 -8.20
C MET A 105 -7.73 10.49 -9.55
N SER A 106 -7.77 11.76 -9.92
CA SER A 106 -8.32 12.16 -11.22
C SER A 106 -7.42 11.63 -12.34
N GLN A 107 -7.98 11.50 -13.55
CA GLN A 107 -7.21 11.08 -14.71
C GLN A 107 -5.98 11.99 -14.95
N ASP A 108 -6.09 13.27 -14.60
CA ASP A 108 -5.02 14.26 -14.73
C ASP A 108 -3.86 14.00 -13.74
N GLU A 109 -4.16 13.56 -12.51
CA GLU A 109 -3.14 13.20 -11.51
C GLU A 109 -2.42 11.90 -11.89
N LEU A 110 -3.13 10.95 -12.50
CA LEU A 110 -2.56 9.72 -13.01
C LEU A 110 -1.57 10.00 -14.15
N ASP A 111 -1.96 10.86 -15.09
CA ASP A 111 -1.12 11.24 -16.23
C ASP A 111 0.12 12.04 -15.79
N ALA A 112 -0.01 12.87 -14.75
CA ALA A 112 1.12 13.61 -14.17
C ALA A 112 2.15 12.66 -13.52
N LEU A 113 1.69 11.62 -12.83
CA LEU A 113 2.55 10.60 -12.23
C LEU A 113 3.30 9.79 -13.30
N ILE A 114 2.63 9.45 -14.41
CA ILE A 114 3.26 8.75 -15.54
C ILE A 114 4.35 9.62 -16.18
N LYS A 115 4.13 10.94 -16.28
CA LYS A 115 5.16 11.87 -16.79
C LYS A 115 6.38 11.98 -15.89
N SER A 116 6.20 12.00 -14.56
CA SER A 116 7.32 12.12 -13.63
C SER A 116 8.22 10.88 -13.61
N MET A 117 7.69 9.70 -13.96
CA MET A 117 8.49 8.46 -14.07
C MET A 117 9.29 8.33 -15.38
N ASN A 118 8.98 9.14 -16.41
CA ASN A 118 9.65 9.11 -17.72
C ASN A 118 10.68 10.24 -17.92
N SER A 119 10.96 11.04 -16.88
CA SER A 119 11.99 12.09 -16.87
C SER A 119 13.21 11.63 -16.08
#